data_AF-A0A4P6LRJ4-F1
#
_entry.id   AF-A0A4P6LRJ4-F1
#
_cell.length_a   1.000
_cell.length_b   1.000
_cell.length_c   1.000
_cell.angle_alpha   90.00
_cell.angle_beta   90.00
_cell.angle_gamma   90.00
#
_symmetry.space_group_name_H-M   'P 1'
#
loop_
_entity.id
_entity.type
_entity.pdbx_description
1 polymer ?
#
loop_
_entity_poly.entity_id
_entity_poly.type
_entity_poly.pdbx_seq_one_letter_code
_entity_poly.pdbx_strand_id
1 'polypeptide(L)'
;MNDDGIRNLINGIVMQAVRDYKSALRRYNMERDKEKKARAGYEIQECERYFREDISAYCRIDGEKIISKIRGDVEKSLNNKGIIMRLPE
;
A
#
# COMPACT_ATOMS: atom_id res chain seq x y z
N MET A 1 -12.80 -17.25 -21.69
CA MET A 1 -12.70 -16.36 -20.52
C MET A 1 -13.60 -15.18 -20.81
N ASN A 2 -14.61 -14.87 -19.99
CA ASN A 2 -15.44 -13.69 -20.23
C ASN A 2 -14.68 -12.44 -19.75
N ASP A 3 -14.73 -11.36 -20.51
CA ASP A 3 -14.00 -10.11 -20.24
C ASP A 3 -14.30 -9.53 -18.84
N ASP A 4 -15.53 -9.77 -18.35
CA ASP A 4 -15.94 -9.39 -16.99
C ASP A 4 -15.14 -10.13 -15.90
N GLY A 5 -14.82 -11.42 -16.13
CA GLY A 5 -14.05 -12.22 -15.18
C GLY A 5 -12.60 -11.73 -15.05
N ILE A 6 -11.98 -11.39 -16.19
CA ILE A 6 -10.62 -10.82 -16.22
C ILE A 6 -10.62 -9.44 -15.55
N ARG A 7 -11.62 -8.59 -15.86
CA ARG A 7 -11.75 -7.27 -15.24
C ARG A 7 -11.93 -7.36 -13.72
N ASN A 8 -12.75 -8.29 -13.24
CA ASN A 8 -12.94 -8.52 -11.81
C ASN A 8 -11.66 -8.99 -11.12
N LEU A 9 -10.90 -9.87 -11.77
CA LEU A 9 -9.60 -10.32 -11.26
C LEU A 9 -8.61 -9.16 -11.13
N ILE A 10 -8.47 -8.36 -12.19
CA ILE A 10 -7.61 -7.16 -12.21
C ILE A 10 -8.00 -6.20 -11.08
N ASN A 11 -9.28 -5.88 -10.95
CA ASN A 11 -9.78 -5.03 -9.87
C ASN A 11 -9.45 -5.62 -8.48
N GLY A 12 -9.60 -6.93 -8.32
CA GLY A 12 -9.25 -7.64 -7.10
C GLY A 12 -7.77 -7.49 -6.72
N ILE A 13 -6.87 -7.68 -7.68
CA ILE A 13 -5.42 -7.54 -7.50
C ILE A 13 -5.07 -6.11 -7.05
N VAL A 14 -5.56 -5.10 -7.77
CA VAL A 14 -5.29 -3.69 -7.44
C VAL A 14 -5.82 -3.34 -6.05
N MET A 15 -7.05 -3.75 -5.75
CA MET A 15 -7.66 -3.47 -4.43
C MET A 15 -6.94 -4.20 -3.29
N GLN A 16 -6.39 -5.39 -3.54
CA GLN A 16 -5.60 -6.11 -2.56
C GLN A 16 -4.28 -5.39 -2.27
N ALA A 17 -3.54 -4.96 -3.30
CA ALA A 17 -2.32 -4.18 -3.13
C ALA A 17 -2.55 -2.89 -2.32
N VAL A 18 -3.67 -2.19 -2.55
CA VAL A 18 -4.06 -1.01 -1.77
C VAL A 18 -4.28 -1.34 -0.29
N ARG A 19 -4.91 -2.48 0.02
CA ARG A 19 -5.16 -2.92 1.41
C ARG A 19 -3.87 -3.32 2.11
N ASP A 20 -3.02 -4.06 1.41
CA ASP A 20 -1.74 -4.53 1.94
C ASP A 20 -0.83 -3.36 2.26
N TYR A 21 -0.76 -2.37 1.36
CA TYR A 21 0.03 -1.17 1.60
C TYR A 21 -0.49 -0.36 2.79
N LYS A 22 -1.80 -0.14 2.91
CA LYS A 22 -2.41 0.53 4.07
C LYS A 22 -2.12 -0.21 5.37
N SER A 23 -2.21 -1.53 5.36
CA SER A 23 -1.93 -2.38 6.51
C SER A 23 -0.47 -2.29 6.93
N ALA A 24 0.46 -2.39 5.97
CA ALA A 24 1.89 -2.31 6.21
C ALA A 24 2.31 -0.95 6.77
N LEU A 25 1.83 0.16 6.21
CA LEU A 25 2.08 1.52 6.74
C LEU A 25 1.59 1.68 8.18
N ARG A 26 0.40 1.16 8.50
CA ARG A 26 -0.13 1.19 9.88
C ARG A 26 0.71 0.34 10.82
N ARG A 27 1.04 -0.90 10.43
CA ARG A 27 1.88 -1.80 11.25
C ARG A 27 3.25 -1.19 11.50
N TYR A 28 3.92 -0.68 10.47
CA TYR A 28 5.24 -0.05 10.61
C TYR A 28 5.26 1.10 11.64
N ASN A 29 4.15 1.85 11.73
CA ASN A 29 4.03 3.02 12.60
C ASN A 29 3.47 2.73 14.00
N MET A 30 2.78 1.59 14.19
CA MET A 30 2.15 1.24 15.47
C MET A 30 2.83 0.09 16.21
N GLU A 31 3.56 -0.77 15.48
CA GLU A 31 4.18 -1.96 16.04
C GLU A 31 5.39 -1.62 16.93
N ARG A 32 5.47 -2.29 18.08
CA ARG A 32 6.55 -2.14 19.06
C ARG A 32 7.62 -3.21 18.88
N ASP A 33 7.22 -4.39 18.39
CA ASP A 33 8.14 -5.46 18.08
C ASP A 33 9.03 -5.13 16.86
N LYS A 34 10.35 -5.21 17.04
CA LYS A 34 11.31 -4.80 16.02
C LYS A 34 11.22 -5.65 14.75
N GLU A 35 11.04 -6.96 14.89
CA GLU A 35 10.99 -7.87 13.74
C GLU A 35 9.71 -7.68 12.93
N LYS A 36 8.56 -7.58 13.59
CA LYS A 36 7.28 -7.28 12.93
C LYS A 36 7.31 -5.91 12.24
N LYS A 37 7.94 -4.91 12.87
CA LYS A 37 8.15 -3.61 12.25
C LYS A 37 9.05 -3.68 11.01
N ALA A 38 10.16 -4.41 11.08
CA ALA A 38 11.06 -4.61 9.94
C ALA A 38 10.34 -5.31 8.77
N ARG A 39 9.55 -6.36 9.05
CA ARG A 39 8.70 -7.01 8.05
C ARG A 39 7.71 -6.05 7.40
N ALA A 40 7.03 -5.22 8.19
CA ALA A 40 6.13 -4.19 7.65
C ALA A 40 6.86 -3.16 6.77
N GLY A 41 8.12 -2.82 7.11
CA GLY A 41 8.97 -1.96 6.28
C GLY A 41 9.30 -2.58 4.93
N TYR A 42 9.66 -3.86 4.91
CA TYR A 42 9.87 -4.62 3.66
C TYR A 42 8.58 -4.67 2.82
N GLU A 43 7.43 -4.97 3.43
CA GLU A 43 6.15 -5.00 2.71
C GLU A 43 5.77 -3.64 2.11
N ILE A 44 6.11 -2.51 2.78
CA ILE A 44 5.95 -1.16 2.23
C ILE A 44 6.78 -1.00 0.96
N GLN A 45 8.06 -1.38 0.99
CA GLN A 45 8.96 -1.28 -0.17
C GLN A 45 8.46 -2.12 -1.35
N GLU A 46 8.01 -3.35 -1.09
CA GLU A 46 7.45 -4.24 -2.12
C GLU A 46 6.17 -3.67 -2.75
N CYS A 47 5.25 -3.13 -1.93
CA CYS A 47 4.04 -2.48 -2.44
C CYS A 47 4.37 -1.27 -3.31
N GLU A 48 5.33 -0.45 -2.89
CA GLU A 48 5.73 0.72 -3.68
C GLU A 48 6.44 0.34 -4.98
N ARG A 49 7.27 -0.72 -4.98
CA ARG A 49 7.82 -1.28 -6.21
C ARG A 49 6.71 -1.73 -7.14
N TYR A 50 5.75 -2.51 -6.64
CA TYR A 50 4.59 -2.96 -7.41
C TYR A 50 3.81 -1.78 -8.02
N PHE A 51 3.55 -0.72 -7.24
CA PHE A 51 2.87 0.47 -7.76
C PHE A 51 3.70 1.21 -8.81
N ARG A 52 5.03 1.29 -8.68
CA ARG A 52 5.88 1.99 -9.66
C ARG A 52 6.11 1.20 -10.94
N GLU A 53 6.27 -0.11 -10.83
CA GLU A 53 6.79 -0.95 -11.91
C GLU A 53 5.71 -1.83 -12.56
N ASP A 54 4.77 -2.37 -11.78
CA ASP A 54 3.88 -3.44 -12.26
C ASP A 54 2.42 -2.96 -12.49
N ILE A 55 1.98 -1.92 -11.77
CA ILE A 55 0.56 -1.51 -11.77
C ILE A 55 0.02 -1.15 -13.16
N SER A 56 0.90 -0.68 -14.05
CA SER A 56 0.53 -0.28 -15.41
C SER A 56 0.01 -1.46 -16.26
N ALA A 57 0.35 -2.70 -15.89
CA ALA A 57 -0.21 -3.89 -16.51
C ALA A 57 -1.68 -4.12 -16.13
N TYR A 58 -2.13 -3.55 -14.99
CA TYR A 58 -3.43 -3.79 -14.39
C TYR A 58 -4.37 -2.58 -14.48
N CYS A 59 -3.85 -1.35 -14.40
CA CYS A 59 -4.68 -0.15 -14.57
C CYS A 59 -3.90 1.03 -15.16
N ARG A 60 -4.64 2.01 -15.71
CA ARG A 60 -4.07 3.24 -16.30
C ARG A 60 -3.80 4.35 -15.27
N ILE A 61 -3.84 4.03 -13.99
CA ILE A 61 -3.60 5.00 -12.93
C ILE A 61 -2.11 5.07 -12.65
N ASP A 62 -1.59 6.29 -12.54
CA ASP A 62 -0.22 6.56 -12.15
C ASP A 62 0.07 6.01 -10.73
N GLY A 63 1.05 5.11 -10.65
CA GLY A 63 1.49 4.47 -9.42
C GLY A 63 1.90 5.45 -8.32
N GLU A 64 2.60 6.53 -8.68
CA GLU A 64 3.03 7.54 -7.70
C GLU A 64 1.85 8.30 -7.09
N LYS A 65 0.78 8.51 -7.88
CA LYS A 65 -0.46 9.10 -7.37
C LYS A 65 -1.18 8.15 -6.43
N ILE A 66 -1.16 6.84 -6.70
CA ILE A 66 -1.71 5.82 -5.79
C ILE A 66 -0.95 5.85 -4.46
N ILE A 67 0.38 5.79 -4.51
CA ILE A 67 1.25 5.83 -3.32
C ILE A 67 0.96 7.09 -2.50
N SER A 68 1.02 8.26 -3.14
CA SER A 68 0.81 9.56 -2.47
C SER A 68 -0.55 9.65 -1.81
N LYS A 69 -1.60 9.19 -2.50
CA LYS A 69 -2.96 9.20 -1.97
C LYS A 69 -3.10 8.28 -0.75
N ILE A 70 -2.56 7.05 -0.83
CA ILE A 70 -2.64 6.09 0.27
C ILE A 70 -1.84 6.56 1.48
N ARG A 71 -0.61 7.05 1.27
CA ARG A 71 0.22 7.63 2.34
C ARG A 71 -0.53 8.76 3.05
N GLY A 72 -1.09 9.71 2.31
CA GLY A 72 -1.85 10.82 2.90
C GLY A 72 -3.10 10.38 3.67
N ASP A 73 -3.81 9.35 3.20
CA ASP A 73 -4.96 8.81 3.92
C ASP A 73 -4.55 8.10 5.23
N VAL A 74 -3.44 7.35 5.20
CA VAL A 74 -2.90 6.68 6.39
C VAL A 74 -2.32 7.70 7.37
N GLU A 75 -1.57 8.69 6.89
CA GLU A 75 -1.02 9.78 7.69
C GLU A 75 -2.12 10.52 8.44
N LYS A 76 -3.19 10.94 7.76
CA LYS A 76 -4.36 11.55 8.42
C LYS A 76 -4.94 10.64 9.50
N SER A 77 -5.07 9.35 9.21
CA SER A 77 -5.58 8.36 10.16
C SER A 77 -4.65 8.16 11.37
N LEU A 78 -3.34 8.29 11.21
CA LEU A 78 -2.33 8.18 12.27
C LEU A 78 -2.27 9.46 13.11
N ASN A 79 -2.30 10.62 12.45
CA ASN A 79 -2.33 11.93 13.11
C ASN A 79 -3.56 12.09 14.01
N ASN A 80 -4.73 11.61 13.58
CA ASN A 80 -5.92 11.56 14.42
C ASN A 80 -5.76 10.71 15.70
N LYS A 81 -4.73 9.86 15.76
CA LYS A 81 -4.36 9.05 16.93
C LYS A 81 -3.12 9.59 17.66
N GLY A 82 -2.62 10.77 17.28
CA GLY A 82 -1.40 11.37 17.83
C GLY A 82 -0.10 10.68 17.40
N ILE A 83 -0.13 9.89 16.30
CA ILE A 83 1.04 9.16 15.79
C ILE A 83 1.57 9.89 14.55
N ILE A 84 2.84 10.32 14.59
CA ILE A 84 3.51 10.89 13.42
C ILE A 84 3.94 9.75 12.50
N MET A 85 3.49 9.80 11.25
CA MET A 85 3.84 8.79 10.25
C MET A 85 5.32 8.86 9.89
N ARG A 86 5.95 7.68 9.84
CA ARG A 86 7.29 7.43 9.30
C ARG A 86 7.20 6.43 8.15
N LEU A 87 8.18 6.52 7.28
CA LEU A 87 8.42 5.59 6.19
C LEU A 87 9.72 4.82 6.48
N PRO A 88 9.85 3.58 6.00
CA PRO A 88 11.12 2.88 6.01
C PRO A 88 12.15 3.64 5.16
N GLU A 89 13.41 3.56 5.57
CA GLU A 89 14.57 4.06 4.82
C GLU A 89 14.80 3.24 3.54
#